data_AF-A0A8R7V6D7-F1
#
_entry.id   AF-A0A8R7V6D7-F1
#
_cell.length_a   1.000
_cell.length_b   1.000
_cell.length_c   1.000
_cell.angle_alpha   90.00
_cell.angle_beta   90.00
_cell.angle_gamma   90.00
#
_symmetry.space_group_name_H-M   'P 1'
#
loop_
_entity.id
_entity.type
_entity.pdbx_description
1 polymer ?
#
loop_
_entity_poly.entity_id
_entity_poly.type
_entity_poly.pdbx_seq_one_letter_code
_entity_poly.pdbx_strand_id
1 'polypeptide(L)'
;MKAKFDYGVTVFILTYCLVSVSGYRADEVVFMAQQRLTTIAIGAFICFAVCTLVFPVWAGQELHVLVARNMDKLAAAAEGCVEDYFSDPAAVDAAAGEKPARRALSAKSQGYKQVLNAKASEDSLANLAKWEPGHGKFGFRHPYGQYQKVGAAMRCCAYCIDALAACVGSEAQTPAHIKKHLAGTCLALGRHLATVLREASGCVTSMTRSDRLGLAAADMNATAQELRDKLRCLATVLEEGEDGSPEAEQEHDAVTELRTSPLMEALPLFSAASMLLEVCARAELVIGAVETLATTARFKKADHDEKAALDTEAPVPAASAGNPVDAH
;
A
#
# COMPACT_ATOMS: atom_id res chain seq x y z
N MET A 1 10.62 -6.60 -26.57
CA MET A 1 11.75 -5.68 -26.28
C MET A 1 13.09 -6.19 -26.83
N LYS A 2 13.40 -7.48 -26.71
CA LYS A 2 14.65 -8.11 -27.20
C LYS A 2 14.98 -7.80 -28.68
N ALA A 3 14.03 -8.04 -29.60
CA ALA A 3 14.23 -7.82 -31.04
C ALA A 3 14.50 -6.36 -31.46
N LYS A 4 14.00 -5.36 -30.72
CA LYS A 4 14.24 -3.93 -31.01
C LYS A 4 15.61 -3.46 -30.52
N PHE A 5 16.09 -4.03 -29.42
CA PHE A 5 17.43 -3.79 -28.89
C PHE A 5 18.48 -4.47 -29.78
N ASP A 6 18.22 -5.70 -30.21
CA ASP A 6 19.08 -6.43 -31.14
C ASP A 6 19.27 -5.64 -32.44
N TYR A 7 18.22 -5.04 -32.99
CA TYR A 7 18.33 -4.22 -34.20
C TYR A 7 19.25 -2.99 -34.01
N GLY A 8 19.14 -2.29 -32.87
CA GLY A 8 20.01 -1.15 -32.57
C GLY A 8 21.49 -1.54 -32.41
N VAL A 9 21.74 -2.66 -31.72
CA VAL A 9 23.09 -3.23 -31.56
C VAL A 9 23.64 -3.72 -32.90
N THR A 10 22.82 -4.37 -33.74
CA THR A 10 23.21 -4.82 -35.08
C THR A 10 23.53 -3.65 -36.00
N VAL A 11 22.74 -2.58 -35.99
CA VAL A 11 23.03 -1.36 -36.78
C VAL A 11 24.32 -0.68 -36.30
N PHE A 12 24.56 -0.61 -34.99
CA PHE A 12 25.80 -0.08 -34.43
C PHE A 12 27.02 -0.92 -34.81
N ILE A 13 26.94 -2.24 -34.66
CA ILE A 13 28.01 -3.18 -35.03
C ILE A 13 28.27 -3.15 -36.54
N LEU A 14 27.23 -3.15 -37.38
CA LEU A 14 27.38 -3.04 -38.84
C LEU A 14 28.06 -1.73 -39.22
N THR A 15 27.68 -0.62 -38.60
CA THR A 15 28.32 0.68 -38.85
C THR A 15 29.78 0.66 -38.42
N TYR A 16 30.10 0.11 -37.25
CA TYR A 16 31.46 -0.06 -36.77
C TYR A 16 32.31 -0.97 -37.69
N CYS A 17 31.77 -2.10 -38.13
CA CYS A 17 32.42 -3.03 -39.06
C CYS A 17 32.64 -2.40 -40.43
N LEU A 18 31.70 -1.61 -40.95
CA LEU A 18 31.84 -0.93 -42.23
C LEU A 18 32.90 0.18 -42.17
N VAL A 19 33.02 0.87 -41.03
CA VAL A 19 34.10 1.83 -40.75
C VAL A 19 35.46 1.14 -40.61
N SER A 20 35.53 0.02 -39.89
CA SER A 20 36.80 -0.69 -39.65
C SER A 20 37.33 -1.41 -40.90
N VAL A 21 36.46 -1.95 -41.75
CA VAL A 21 36.83 -2.64 -42.99
C VAL A 21 37.13 -1.66 -44.13
N SER A 22 36.57 -0.45 -44.12
CA SER A 22 36.80 0.56 -45.17
C SER A 22 38.10 1.38 -45.01
N GLY A 23 38.96 1.02 -44.05
CA GLY A 23 40.29 1.62 -43.85
C GLY A 23 41.26 1.49 -45.04
N TYR A 24 40.83 0.94 -46.18
CA TYR A 24 41.63 0.82 -47.41
C TYR A 24 41.49 2.04 -48.36
N ARG A 25 40.58 3.00 -48.09
CA ARG A 25 40.44 4.28 -48.81
C ARG A 25 40.09 5.41 -47.82
N ALA A 26 41.08 5.88 -47.07
CA ALA A 26 40.90 6.56 -45.78
C ALA A 26 40.07 7.86 -45.80
N ASP A 27 40.29 8.82 -46.72
CA ASP A 27 39.71 10.17 -46.54
C ASP A 27 38.22 10.27 -46.93
N GLU A 28 37.81 9.64 -48.03
CA GLU A 28 36.45 9.77 -48.56
C GLU A 28 35.42 8.99 -47.73
N VAL A 29 35.84 7.87 -47.14
CA VAL A 29 34.97 7.01 -46.34
C VAL A 29 34.82 7.53 -44.90
N VAL A 30 35.86 8.17 -44.35
CA VAL A 30 35.80 8.86 -43.05
C VAL A 30 34.80 10.02 -43.11
N PHE A 31 34.83 10.83 -44.17
CA PHE A 31 33.87 11.93 -44.34
C PHE A 31 32.42 11.42 -44.44
N MET A 32 32.18 10.37 -45.24
CA MET A 32 30.85 9.78 -45.39
C MET A 32 30.33 9.14 -44.10
N ALA A 33 31.21 8.46 -43.34
CA ALA A 33 30.87 7.87 -42.05
C ALA A 33 30.54 8.96 -41.01
N GLN A 34 31.34 10.03 -40.97
CA GLN A 34 31.10 11.18 -40.09
C GLN A 34 29.73 11.82 -40.36
N GLN A 35 29.38 12.03 -41.63
CA GLN A 35 28.08 12.60 -42.00
C GLN A 35 26.88 11.71 -41.58
N ARG A 36 27.03 10.38 -41.67
CA ARG A 36 25.98 9.45 -41.21
C ARG A 36 25.87 9.45 -39.68
N LEU A 37 27.00 9.44 -38.97
CA LEU A 37 27.02 9.49 -37.51
C LEU A 37 26.46 10.81 -36.96
N THR A 38 26.79 11.96 -37.57
CA THR A 38 26.24 13.25 -37.15
C THR A 38 24.74 13.33 -37.39
N THR A 39 24.25 12.81 -38.51
CA THR A 39 22.81 12.78 -38.80
C THR A 39 22.05 11.89 -37.79
N ILE A 40 22.59 10.72 -37.45
CA ILE A 40 22.03 9.84 -36.41
C ILE A 40 22.07 10.53 -35.04
N ALA A 41 23.18 11.19 -34.70
CA ALA A 41 23.33 11.92 -33.44
C ALA A 41 22.35 13.09 -33.32
N ILE A 42 22.15 13.86 -34.40
CA ILE A 42 21.16 14.95 -34.46
C ILE A 42 19.75 14.39 -34.31
N GLY A 43 19.40 13.31 -35.02
CA GLY A 43 18.11 12.65 -34.88
C GLY A 43 17.86 12.12 -33.46
N ALA A 44 18.87 11.51 -32.84
CA ALA A 44 18.81 11.07 -31.44
C ALA A 44 18.65 12.25 -30.47
N PHE A 45 19.39 13.35 -30.69
CA PHE A 45 19.30 14.55 -29.88
C PHE A 45 17.93 15.22 -30.00
N ILE A 46 17.38 15.38 -31.20
CA ILE A 46 16.05 15.94 -31.42
C ILE A 46 14.99 15.06 -30.75
N CYS A 47 15.07 13.74 -30.91
CA CYS A 47 14.17 12.80 -30.24
C CYS A 47 14.24 12.96 -28.71
N PHE A 48 15.45 13.00 -28.14
CA PHE A 48 15.65 13.21 -26.72
C PHE A 48 15.14 14.58 -26.24
N ALA A 49 15.38 15.64 -27.00
CA ALA A 49 14.89 16.99 -26.72
C ALA A 49 13.36 17.04 -26.75
N VAL A 50 12.71 16.42 -27.74
CA VAL A 50 11.24 16.37 -27.81
C VAL A 50 10.67 15.59 -26.62
N CYS A 51 11.23 14.43 -26.28
CA CYS A 51 10.80 13.61 -25.15
C CYS A 51 11.01 14.30 -23.78
N THR A 52 11.98 15.20 -23.66
CA THR A 52 12.26 15.93 -22.40
C THR A 52 11.55 17.27 -22.30
N LEU A 53 11.28 17.96 -23.42
CA LEU A 53 10.76 19.33 -23.42
C LEU A 53 9.25 19.44 -23.68
N VAL A 54 8.63 18.49 -24.40
CA VAL A 54 7.22 18.62 -24.80
C VAL A 54 6.28 17.97 -23.78
N PHE A 55 6.60 16.77 -23.29
CA PHE A 55 5.84 16.07 -22.23
C PHE A 55 6.78 15.24 -21.34
N PRO A 56 7.51 15.87 -20.41
CA PRO A 56 8.40 15.13 -19.53
C PRO A 56 7.62 14.17 -18.63
N VAL A 57 7.98 12.89 -18.67
CA VAL A 57 7.52 11.90 -17.70
C VAL A 57 8.55 11.84 -16.57
N TRP A 58 8.14 12.24 -15.37
CA TRP A 58 9.02 12.30 -14.20
C TRP A 58 8.91 11.02 -13.36
N ALA A 59 10.00 10.26 -13.28
CA ALA A 59 10.11 9.10 -12.41
C ALA A 59 9.95 9.46 -10.93
N GLY A 60 10.36 10.67 -10.53
CA GLY A 60 10.16 11.18 -9.17
C GLY A 60 8.68 11.31 -8.78
N GLN A 61 7.85 11.78 -9.72
CA GLN A 61 6.40 11.90 -9.53
C GLN A 61 5.74 10.51 -9.50
N GLU A 62 6.13 9.61 -10.39
CA GLU A 62 5.63 8.22 -10.40
C GLU A 62 5.98 7.48 -9.10
N LEU A 63 7.21 7.65 -8.59
CA LEU A 63 7.63 7.09 -7.30
C LEU A 63 6.77 7.63 -6.15
N HIS A 64 6.52 8.93 -6.16
CA HIS A 64 5.73 9.60 -5.14
C HIS A 64 4.29 9.06 -5.09
N VAL A 65 3.63 8.99 -6.25
CA VAL A 65 2.27 8.43 -6.39
C VAL A 65 2.26 6.95 -6.03
N LEU A 66 3.27 6.18 -6.44
CA LEU A 66 3.38 4.76 -6.11
C LEU A 66 3.45 4.52 -4.61
N VAL A 67 4.27 5.29 -3.87
CA VAL A 67 4.43 5.15 -2.43
C VAL A 67 3.13 5.49 -1.69
N ALA A 68 2.45 6.58 -2.05
CA ALA A 68 1.15 6.93 -1.50
C ALA A 68 0.11 5.82 -1.72
N ARG A 69 -0.06 5.41 -2.99
CA ARG A 69 -1.01 4.36 -3.37
C ARG A 69 -0.72 3.02 -2.68
N ASN A 70 0.55 2.70 -2.43
CA ASN A 70 0.91 1.47 -1.73
C ASN A 70 0.49 1.50 -0.26
N MET A 71 0.52 2.66 0.42
CA MET A 71 -0.04 2.81 1.77
C MET A 71 -1.56 2.61 1.77
N ASP A 72 -2.28 3.15 0.77
CA ASP A 72 -3.73 2.95 0.67
C ASP A 72 -4.11 1.47 0.44
N LYS A 73 -3.34 0.76 -0.38
CA LYS A 73 -3.51 -0.69 -0.57
C LYS A 73 -3.23 -1.46 0.71
N LEU A 74 -2.25 -1.04 1.49
CA LEU A 74 -1.92 -1.65 2.77
C LEU A 74 -3.02 -1.42 3.80
N ALA A 75 -3.57 -0.21 3.85
CA ALA A 75 -4.71 0.16 4.69
C ALA A 75 -5.94 -0.70 4.37
N ALA A 76 -6.31 -0.76 3.09
CA ALA A 76 -7.44 -1.57 2.63
C ALA A 76 -7.22 -3.07 2.90
N ALA A 77 -5.98 -3.56 2.73
CA ALA A 77 -5.64 -4.94 2.97
C ALA A 77 -5.72 -5.32 4.46
N ALA A 78 -5.18 -4.49 5.35
CA ALA A 78 -5.22 -4.74 6.80
C ALA A 78 -6.66 -4.77 7.33
N GLU A 79 -7.47 -3.76 6.97
CA GLU A 79 -8.88 -3.70 7.32
C GLU A 79 -9.65 -4.89 6.75
N GLY A 80 -9.44 -5.19 5.46
CA GLY A 80 -10.07 -6.32 4.78
C GLY A 80 -9.71 -7.68 5.39
N CYS A 81 -8.45 -7.91 5.79
CA CYS A 81 -8.05 -9.16 6.44
C CYS A 81 -8.77 -9.38 7.78
N VAL A 82 -8.93 -8.32 8.58
CA VAL A 82 -9.64 -8.41 9.87
C VAL A 82 -11.14 -8.61 9.63
N GLU A 83 -11.73 -7.89 8.67
CA GLU A 83 -13.12 -8.08 8.25
C GLU A 83 -13.37 -9.52 7.79
N ASP A 84 -12.51 -10.04 6.91
CA ASP A 84 -12.58 -11.40 6.39
C ASP A 84 -12.46 -12.44 7.52
N TYR A 85 -11.58 -12.21 8.50
CA TYR A 85 -11.42 -13.08 9.68
C TYR A 85 -12.67 -13.12 10.55
N PHE A 86 -13.31 -11.98 10.81
CA PHE A 86 -14.44 -11.88 11.74
C PHE A 86 -15.82 -12.03 11.09
N SER A 87 -15.89 -12.17 9.77
CA SER A 87 -17.15 -12.34 9.03
C SER A 87 -17.88 -13.63 9.42
N ASP A 88 -19.21 -13.61 9.34
CA ASP A 88 -20.07 -14.77 9.62
C ASP A 88 -20.13 -15.70 8.38
N PRO A 89 -19.86 -17.01 8.49
CA PRO A 89 -19.89 -17.92 7.34
C PRO A 89 -21.25 -17.96 6.62
N ALA A 90 -22.36 -17.81 7.36
CA ALA A 90 -23.72 -17.86 6.80
C ALA A 90 -24.05 -16.72 5.83
N ALA A 91 -23.35 -15.59 5.90
CA ALA A 91 -23.58 -14.44 5.02
C ALA A 91 -22.85 -14.55 3.67
N VAL A 92 -21.76 -15.33 3.61
CA VAL A 92 -20.92 -15.47 2.41
C VAL A 92 -21.41 -16.63 1.53
N ASP A 93 -21.92 -17.70 2.15
CA ASP A 93 -22.46 -18.88 1.47
C ASP A 93 -23.74 -18.61 0.66
N ALA A 94 -24.42 -17.48 0.88
CA ALA A 94 -25.57 -17.05 0.08
C ALA A 94 -25.18 -16.44 -1.28
N ALA A 95 -23.92 -16.02 -1.45
CA ALA A 95 -23.45 -15.31 -2.64
C ALA A 95 -22.55 -16.16 -3.57
N ALA A 96 -21.92 -17.21 -3.04
CA ALA A 96 -21.06 -18.11 -3.80
C ALA A 96 -21.63 -19.53 -3.74
N GLY A 97 -22.33 -19.93 -4.82
CA GLY A 97 -22.68 -21.34 -5.01
C GLY A 97 -21.39 -22.18 -5.08
N GLU A 98 -21.32 -23.20 -4.21
CA GLU A 98 -20.18 -24.08 -3.88
C GLU A 98 -19.32 -23.61 -2.69
N LYS A 99 -19.33 -24.42 -1.62
CA LYS A 99 -18.52 -24.24 -0.40
C LYS A 99 -17.02 -24.35 -0.73
N PRO A 100 -16.22 -23.28 -0.65
CA PRO A 100 -14.78 -23.44 -0.74
C PRO A 100 -14.29 -24.12 0.55
N ALA A 101 -13.46 -25.16 0.42
CA ALA A 101 -12.85 -25.87 1.54
C ALA A 101 -11.90 -24.99 2.40
N ARG A 102 -11.67 -23.74 1.98
CA ARG A 102 -10.85 -22.74 2.67
C ARG A 102 -11.47 -21.36 2.45
N ARG A 103 -11.67 -20.59 3.52
CA ARG A 103 -12.21 -19.23 3.45
C ARG A 103 -11.34 -18.37 2.52
N ALA A 104 -11.94 -17.81 1.47
CA ALA A 104 -11.22 -17.02 0.49
C ALA A 104 -11.09 -15.57 0.96
N LEU A 105 -9.86 -15.06 0.97
CA LEU A 105 -9.58 -13.63 1.16
C LEU A 105 -10.25 -12.81 0.06
N SER A 106 -10.96 -11.75 0.45
CA SER A 106 -11.55 -10.81 -0.48
C SER A 106 -10.50 -10.16 -1.41
N ALA A 107 -10.92 -9.66 -2.57
CA ALA A 107 -10.01 -8.94 -3.46
C ALA A 107 -9.39 -7.70 -2.77
N LYS A 108 -10.13 -7.10 -1.82
CA LYS A 108 -9.70 -5.97 -0.98
C LYS A 108 -8.53 -6.37 -0.06
N SER A 109 -8.59 -7.56 0.56
CA SER A 109 -7.55 -8.02 1.47
C SER A 109 -6.25 -8.45 0.78
N GLN A 110 -6.25 -8.71 -0.54
CA GLN A 110 -5.04 -9.11 -1.28
C GLN A 110 -4.16 -7.96 -1.78
N GLY A 111 -4.54 -6.70 -1.52
CA GLY A 111 -3.82 -5.51 -2.01
C GLY A 111 -2.34 -5.44 -1.58
N TYR A 112 -1.99 -6.01 -0.41
CA TYR A 112 -0.63 -6.02 0.12
C TYR A 112 0.38 -6.75 -0.80
N LYS A 113 -0.06 -7.73 -1.60
CA LYS A 113 0.82 -8.44 -2.54
C LYS A 113 1.45 -7.51 -3.58
N GLN A 114 0.75 -6.44 -3.96
CA GLN A 114 1.29 -5.43 -4.87
C GLN A 114 2.40 -4.62 -4.20
N VAL A 115 2.30 -4.38 -2.89
CA VAL A 115 3.33 -3.70 -2.09
C VAL A 115 4.59 -4.57 -1.96
N LEU A 116 4.41 -5.87 -1.73
CA LEU A 116 5.54 -6.83 -1.69
C LEU A 116 6.32 -6.86 -3.01
N ASN A 117 5.64 -6.78 -4.14
CA ASN A 117 6.25 -6.81 -5.47
C ASN A 117 6.75 -5.44 -5.96
N ALA A 118 6.54 -4.35 -5.22
CA ALA A 118 6.87 -2.99 -5.66
C ALA A 118 8.36 -2.64 -5.58
N LYS A 119 9.21 -3.46 -4.93
CA LYS A 119 10.62 -3.10 -4.68
C LYS A 119 11.39 -2.77 -5.96
N ALA A 120 11.26 -3.59 -7.00
CA ALA A 120 12.01 -3.40 -8.24
C ALA A 120 11.61 -2.10 -8.96
N SER A 121 10.31 -1.77 -8.99
CA SER A 121 9.83 -0.53 -9.58
C SER A 121 10.22 0.69 -8.74
N GLU A 122 10.11 0.61 -7.41
CA GLU A 122 10.55 1.67 -6.50
C GLU A 122 12.04 1.99 -6.65
N ASP A 123 12.90 0.96 -6.67
CA ASP A 123 14.35 1.14 -6.81
C ASP A 123 14.73 1.71 -8.17
N SER A 124 14.07 1.26 -9.24
CA SER A 124 14.24 1.79 -10.59
C SER A 124 13.84 3.27 -10.67
N LEU A 125 12.64 3.61 -10.20
CA LEU A 125 12.12 4.98 -10.22
C LEU A 125 12.98 5.91 -9.36
N ALA A 126 13.38 5.48 -8.16
CA ALA A 126 14.24 6.27 -7.28
C ALA A 126 15.63 6.51 -7.90
N ASN A 127 16.17 5.56 -8.65
CA ASN A 127 17.45 5.73 -9.31
C ASN A 127 17.35 6.71 -10.50
N LEU A 128 16.27 6.64 -11.28
CA LEU A 128 16.01 7.58 -12.37
C LEU A 128 15.76 9.00 -11.84
N ALA A 129 14.98 9.12 -10.77
CA ALA A 129 14.59 10.40 -10.17
C ALA A 129 15.78 11.23 -9.65
N LYS A 130 16.89 10.58 -9.27
CA LYS A 130 18.13 11.28 -8.83
C LYS A 130 18.74 12.19 -9.90
N TRP A 131 18.48 11.90 -11.17
CA TRP A 131 19.02 12.65 -12.30
C TRP A 131 18.08 13.75 -12.79
N GLU A 132 16.90 13.90 -12.18
CA GLU A 132 15.92 14.89 -12.60
C GLU A 132 16.33 16.31 -12.16
N PRO A 133 16.18 17.32 -13.04
CA PRO A 133 16.14 18.71 -12.58
C PRO A 133 14.98 18.91 -11.60
N GLY A 134 15.02 19.99 -10.81
CA GLY A 134 13.89 20.37 -9.97
C GLY A 134 12.65 20.66 -10.81
N HIS A 135 11.49 20.16 -10.40
CA HIS A 135 10.22 20.31 -11.12
C HIS A 135 9.04 20.33 -10.14
N GLY A 136 7.97 21.06 -10.48
CA GLY A 136 6.74 21.11 -9.68
C GLY A 136 6.99 21.37 -8.18
N LYS A 137 6.60 20.41 -7.34
CA LYS A 137 6.84 20.44 -5.88
C LYS A 137 8.15 19.77 -5.45
N PHE A 138 8.89 19.16 -6.38
CA PHE A 138 10.16 18.48 -6.14
C PHE A 138 11.31 19.46 -6.38
N GLY A 139 11.95 19.87 -5.28
CA GLY A 139 13.10 20.78 -5.34
C GLY A 139 14.33 20.13 -5.97
N PHE A 140 15.33 20.95 -6.29
CA PHE A 140 16.65 20.46 -6.69
C PHE A 140 17.25 19.58 -5.58
N ARG A 141 17.78 18.40 -5.94
CA ARG A 141 18.28 17.37 -5.00
C ARG A 141 17.22 16.89 -3.99
N HIS A 142 16.00 16.65 -4.47
CA HIS A 142 14.95 16.04 -3.67
C HIS A 142 15.37 14.67 -3.08
N PRO A 143 15.00 14.34 -1.83
CA PRO A 143 15.52 13.16 -1.13
C PRO A 143 14.78 11.87 -1.51
N TYR A 144 14.87 11.46 -2.78
CA TYR A 144 14.21 10.24 -3.28
C TYR A 144 14.59 8.95 -2.53
N GLY A 145 15.77 8.89 -1.91
CA GLY A 145 16.18 7.76 -1.08
C GLY A 145 15.28 7.54 0.15
N GLN A 146 14.59 8.57 0.65
CA GLN A 146 13.65 8.41 1.77
C GLN A 146 12.36 7.68 1.34
N TYR A 147 11.94 7.81 0.08
CA TYR A 147 10.80 7.05 -0.46
C TYR A 147 11.08 5.55 -0.46
N GLN A 148 12.32 5.13 -0.75
CA GLN A 148 12.72 3.73 -0.67
C GLN A 148 12.67 3.19 0.78
N LYS A 149 12.97 4.02 1.78
CA LYS A 149 12.84 3.65 3.19
C LYS A 149 11.39 3.50 3.62
N VAL A 150 10.50 4.41 3.17
CA VAL A 150 9.05 4.25 3.36
C VAL A 150 8.57 2.96 2.71
N GLY A 151 9.00 2.68 1.47
CA GLY A 151 8.73 1.41 0.78
C GLY A 151 9.21 0.18 1.55
N ALA A 152 10.39 0.24 2.14
CA ALA A 152 10.91 -0.85 2.97
C ALA A 152 10.07 -1.09 4.24
N ALA A 153 9.68 -0.01 4.94
CA ALA A 153 8.80 -0.10 6.10
C ALA A 153 7.42 -0.66 5.72
N MET A 154 6.84 -0.22 4.59
CA MET A 154 5.57 -0.75 4.08
C MET A 154 5.65 -2.24 3.78
N ARG A 155 6.77 -2.73 3.20
CA ARG A 155 6.97 -4.15 2.96
C ARG A 155 7.05 -4.96 4.26
N CYS A 156 7.74 -4.45 5.28
CA CYS A 156 7.76 -5.10 6.60
C CYS A 156 6.33 -5.26 7.16
N CYS A 157 5.50 -4.22 7.04
CA CYS A 157 4.10 -4.27 7.43
C CYS A 157 3.28 -5.24 6.55
N ALA A 158 3.53 -5.26 5.24
CA ALA A 158 2.86 -6.16 4.30
C ALA A 158 3.17 -7.65 4.57
N TYR A 159 4.38 -8.00 5.03
CA TYR A 159 4.70 -9.37 5.45
C TYR A 159 3.87 -9.79 6.67
N CYS A 160 3.64 -8.90 7.64
CA CYS A 160 2.79 -9.19 8.79
C CYS A 160 1.31 -9.33 8.38
N ILE A 161 0.85 -8.55 7.39
CA ILE A 161 -0.50 -8.70 6.82
C ILE A 161 -0.65 -10.03 6.07
N ASP A 162 0.39 -10.49 5.37
CA ASP A 162 0.38 -11.83 4.74
C ASP A 162 0.26 -12.95 5.78
N ALA A 163 0.95 -12.82 6.91
CA ALA A 163 0.82 -13.75 8.03
C ALA A 163 -0.59 -13.71 8.65
N LEU A 164 -1.16 -12.51 8.86
CA LEU A 164 -2.54 -12.35 9.32
C LEU A 164 -3.55 -12.96 8.32
N ALA A 165 -3.33 -12.77 7.02
CA ALA A 165 -4.15 -13.33 5.96
C ALA A 165 -4.11 -14.87 5.97
N ALA A 166 -2.97 -15.47 6.29
CA ALA A 166 -2.85 -16.92 6.47
C ALA A 166 -3.70 -17.44 7.64
N CYS A 167 -3.87 -16.65 8.71
CA CYS A 167 -4.76 -16.99 9.84
C CYS A 167 -6.24 -17.06 9.42
N VAL A 168 -6.69 -16.21 8.48
CA VAL A 168 -8.07 -16.25 7.93
C VAL A 168 -8.37 -17.60 7.27
N GLY A 169 -7.40 -18.14 6.52
CA GLY A 169 -7.55 -19.42 5.85
C GLY A 169 -7.47 -20.64 6.77
N SER A 170 -7.23 -20.47 8.07
CA SER A 170 -7.07 -21.53 9.08
C SER A 170 -8.14 -21.48 10.19
N GLU A 171 -9.19 -20.68 10.00
CA GLU A 171 -10.24 -20.35 10.99
C GLU A 171 -11.05 -21.55 11.53
N ALA A 172 -10.89 -22.75 10.95
CA ALA A 172 -11.77 -23.91 11.14
C ALA A 172 -11.84 -24.48 12.59
N GLN A 173 -11.18 -23.87 13.58
CA GLN A 173 -11.01 -24.44 14.93
C GLN A 173 -11.44 -23.51 16.07
N THR A 174 -11.89 -22.27 15.82
CA THR A 174 -12.19 -21.32 16.91
C THR A 174 -13.68 -21.25 17.26
N PRO A 175 -14.08 -21.52 18.52
CA PRO A 175 -15.46 -21.39 18.97
C PRO A 175 -16.02 -19.97 18.81
N ALA A 176 -17.26 -19.87 18.31
CA ALA A 176 -17.91 -18.59 17.99
C ALA A 176 -18.06 -17.64 19.20
N HIS A 177 -18.17 -18.18 20.42
CA HIS A 177 -18.35 -17.38 21.65
C HIS A 177 -17.08 -16.60 22.02
N ILE A 178 -15.90 -17.22 21.91
CA ILE A 178 -14.58 -16.59 22.17
C ILE A 178 -14.30 -15.53 21.11
N LYS A 179 -14.62 -15.85 19.85
CA LYS A 179 -14.43 -14.96 18.71
C LYS A 179 -15.20 -13.64 18.88
N LYS A 180 -16.45 -13.68 19.37
CA LYS A 180 -17.28 -12.49 19.62
C LYS A 180 -16.67 -11.54 20.65
N HIS A 181 -15.99 -12.06 21.67
CA HIS A 181 -15.38 -11.25 22.73
C HIS A 181 -14.29 -10.31 22.19
N LEU A 182 -13.49 -10.79 21.24
CA LEU A 182 -12.35 -10.04 20.68
C LEU A 182 -12.69 -9.31 19.37
N ALA A 183 -13.75 -9.73 18.66
CA ALA A 183 -14.14 -9.19 17.36
C ALA A 183 -14.27 -7.67 17.36
N GLY A 184 -14.95 -7.09 18.36
CA GLY A 184 -15.17 -5.65 18.44
C GLY A 184 -13.87 -4.85 18.46
N THR A 185 -12.94 -5.23 19.34
CA THR A 185 -11.65 -4.54 19.48
C THR A 185 -10.73 -4.80 18.29
N CYS A 186 -10.68 -6.02 17.76
CA CYS A 186 -9.89 -6.31 16.55
C CYS A 186 -10.38 -5.52 15.34
N LEU A 187 -11.71 -5.47 15.10
CA LEU A 187 -12.30 -4.69 14.02
C LEU A 187 -12.04 -3.18 14.20
N ALA A 188 -12.17 -2.66 15.41
CA ALA A 188 -11.83 -1.27 15.70
C ALA A 188 -10.35 -0.99 15.41
N LEU A 189 -9.45 -1.87 15.88
CA LEU A 189 -8.01 -1.74 15.63
C LEU A 189 -7.67 -1.78 14.14
N GLY A 190 -8.29 -2.67 13.37
CA GLY A 190 -8.14 -2.72 11.91
C GLY A 190 -8.53 -1.41 11.22
N ARG A 191 -9.62 -0.76 11.67
CA ARG A 191 -10.05 0.55 11.16
C ARG A 191 -9.09 1.67 11.54
N HIS A 192 -8.62 1.71 12.79
CA HIS A 192 -7.64 2.71 13.23
C HIS A 192 -6.31 2.57 12.47
N LEU A 193 -5.81 1.35 12.32
CA LEU A 193 -4.64 1.04 11.50
C LEU A 193 -4.81 1.52 10.05
N ALA A 194 -5.95 1.23 9.42
CA ALA A 194 -6.22 1.68 8.06
C ALA A 194 -6.34 3.21 7.97
N THR A 195 -6.91 3.86 8.98
CA THR A 195 -7.00 5.32 9.07
C THR A 195 -5.62 5.95 9.15
N VAL A 196 -4.74 5.45 10.02
CA VAL A 196 -3.35 5.91 10.15
C VAL A 196 -2.59 5.81 8.83
N LEU A 197 -2.68 4.67 8.15
CA LEU A 197 -2.00 4.47 6.86
C LEU A 197 -2.56 5.37 5.75
N ARG A 198 -3.87 5.65 5.75
CA ARG A 198 -4.51 6.59 4.82
C ARG A 198 -4.13 8.04 5.12
N GLU A 199 -4.04 8.43 6.38
CA GLU A 199 -3.53 9.76 6.78
C GLU A 199 -2.06 9.92 6.38
N ALA A 200 -1.24 8.88 6.53
CA ALA A 200 0.14 8.87 6.05
C ALA A 200 0.22 8.99 4.53
N SER A 201 -0.64 8.27 3.79
CA SER A 201 -0.81 8.42 2.34
C SER A 201 -1.20 9.84 1.95
N GLY A 202 -2.14 10.44 2.67
CA GLY A 202 -2.58 11.82 2.47
C GLY A 202 -1.46 12.84 2.68
N CYS A 203 -0.65 12.66 3.73
CA CYS A 203 0.53 13.49 4.00
C CYS A 203 1.53 13.43 2.84
N VAL A 204 1.82 12.22 2.34
CA VAL A 204 2.69 12.05 1.17
C VAL A 204 2.06 12.70 -0.06
N THR A 205 0.85 12.31 -0.46
CA THR A 205 0.16 12.80 -1.66
C THR A 205 0.08 14.33 -1.74
N SER A 206 -0.22 14.97 -0.60
CA SER A 206 -0.31 16.43 -0.54
C SER A 206 1.05 17.12 -0.37
N MET A 207 2.10 16.37 -0.01
CA MET A 207 3.39 16.87 0.48
C MET A 207 3.23 17.83 1.66
N THR A 208 2.33 17.47 2.59
CA THR A 208 2.07 18.25 3.80
C THR A 208 2.25 17.43 5.07
N ARG A 209 2.48 18.12 6.18
CA ARG A 209 2.42 17.56 7.53
C ARG A 209 1.05 17.84 8.11
N SER A 210 0.44 16.80 8.67
CA SER A 210 -0.89 16.86 9.27
C SER A 210 -0.82 16.43 10.73
N ASP A 211 -1.35 17.24 11.63
CA ASP A 211 -1.47 16.89 13.05
C ASP A 211 -2.44 15.69 13.23
N ARG A 212 -3.32 15.44 12.24
CA ARG A 212 -4.24 14.28 12.22
C ARG A 212 -3.54 12.94 12.19
N LEU A 213 -2.35 12.86 11.60
CA LEU A 213 -1.57 11.61 11.58
C LEU A 213 -1.18 11.18 13.00
N GLY A 214 -0.73 12.13 13.83
CA GLY A 214 -0.37 11.87 15.22
C GLY A 214 -1.57 11.49 16.08
N LEU A 215 -2.72 12.16 15.87
CA LEU A 215 -3.99 11.80 16.51
C LEU A 215 -4.43 10.37 16.16
N ALA A 216 -4.44 10.03 14.86
CA ALA A 216 -4.80 8.69 14.41
C ALA A 216 -3.84 7.61 14.97
N ALA A 217 -2.54 7.91 15.06
CA ALA A 217 -1.55 6.99 15.65
C ALA A 217 -1.80 6.78 17.15
N ALA A 218 -2.16 7.85 17.88
CA ALA A 218 -2.53 7.74 19.28
C ALA A 218 -3.77 6.86 19.48
N ASP A 219 -4.81 7.04 18.66
CA ASP A 219 -6.03 6.20 18.71
C ASP A 219 -5.70 4.73 18.43
N MET A 220 -4.92 4.44 17.39
CA MET A 220 -4.46 3.09 17.07
C MET A 220 -3.71 2.45 18.25
N ASN A 221 -2.80 3.19 18.87
CA ASN A 221 -2.01 2.69 20.00
C ASN A 221 -2.87 2.44 21.25
N ALA A 222 -3.86 3.29 21.51
CA ALA A 222 -4.81 3.10 22.60
C ALA A 222 -5.64 1.82 22.41
N THR A 223 -6.19 1.60 21.21
CA THR A 223 -6.95 0.38 20.90
C THR A 223 -6.06 -0.88 20.88
N ALA A 224 -4.81 -0.75 20.43
CA ALA A 224 -3.84 -1.85 20.48
C ALA A 224 -3.54 -2.26 21.93
N GLN A 225 -3.47 -1.29 22.84
CA GLN A 225 -3.29 -1.56 24.26
C GLN A 225 -4.52 -2.25 24.85
N GLU A 226 -5.73 -1.78 24.54
CA GLU A 226 -6.98 -2.45 24.95
C GLU A 226 -7.03 -3.91 24.47
N LEU A 227 -6.60 -4.18 23.23
CA LEU A 227 -6.53 -5.55 22.70
C LEU A 227 -5.54 -6.43 23.48
N ARG A 228 -4.36 -5.90 23.82
CA ARG A 228 -3.36 -6.63 24.63
C ARG A 228 -3.93 -7.00 26.01
N ASP A 229 -4.62 -6.07 26.64
CA ASP A 229 -5.19 -6.30 27.97
C ASP A 229 -6.33 -7.33 27.91
N LYS A 230 -7.20 -7.28 26.88
CA LYS A 230 -8.22 -8.32 26.64
C LYS A 230 -7.63 -9.70 26.35
N LEU A 231 -6.54 -9.78 25.57
CA LEU A 231 -5.84 -11.04 25.33
C LEU A 231 -5.26 -11.61 26.62
N ARG A 232 -4.64 -10.76 27.46
CA ARG A 232 -4.10 -11.19 28.75
C ARG A 232 -5.19 -11.73 29.68
N CYS A 233 -6.31 -11.01 29.81
CA CYS A 233 -7.45 -11.48 30.62
C CYS A 233 -8.05 -12.78 30.10
N LEU A 234 -8.14 -12.95 28.77
CA LEU A 234 -8.65 -14.18 28.18
C LEU A 234 -7.70 -15.36 28.45
N ALA A 235 -6.38 -15.14 28.39
CA ALA A 235 -5.38 -16.17 28.68
C ALA A 235 -5.49 -16.66 30.13
N THR A 236 -5.61 -15.76 31.11
CA THR A 236 -5.73 -16.15 32.53
C THR A 236 -6.99 -16.96 32.81
N VAL A 237 -8.13 -16.60 32.18
CA VAL A 237 -9.40 -17.35 32.34
C VAL A 237 -9.31 -18.75 31.74
N LEU A 238 -8.61 -18.92 30.62
CA LEU A 238 -8.42 -20.23 29.99
C LEU A 238 -7.49 -21.13 30.80
N GLU A 239 -6.50 -20.58 31.50
CA GLU A 239 -5.61 -21.32 32.40
C GLU A 239 -6.32 -21.74 33.70
N GLU A 240 -7.12 -20.87 34.32
CA GLU A 240 -7.87 -21.20 35.55
C GLU A 240 -8.97 -22.27 35.34
N GLY A 241 -9.50 -22.38 34.12
CA GLY A 241 -10.49 -23.39 33.76
C GLY A 241 -9.93 -24.81 33.66
N GLU A 242 -8.60 -24.99 33.59
CA GLU A 242 -7.95 -26.30 33.54
C GLU A 242 -7.68 -26.90 34.93
N ASP A 243 -7.56 -26.08 35.99
CA ASP A 243 -7.25 -26.53 37.37
C ASP A 243 -8.51 -26.81 38.24
N GLY A 244 -9.71 -26.62 37.70
CA GLY A 244 -10.96 -26.53 38.47
C GLY A 244 -11.97 -27.68 38.38
N SER A 245 -11.63 -28.86 37.83
CA SER A 245 -12.59 -29.97 37.76
C SER A 245 -12.50 -30.89 38.99
N PRO A 246 -13.50 -30.93 39.89
CA PRO A 246 -13.60 -32.00 40.87
C PRO A 246 -13.93 -33.31 40.14
N GLU A 247 -13.18 -34.36 40.46
CA GLU A 247 -13.46 -35.74 40.05
C GLU A 247 -14.88 -36.13 40.54
N ALA A 248 -15.81 -36.23 39.60
CA ALA A 248 -17.06 -36.94 39.80
C ALA A 248 -17.11 -38.07 38.79
N GLU A 249 -16.95 -39.29 39.29
CA GLU A 249 -17.08 -40.55 38.57
C GLU A 249 -18.45 -40.63 37.87
N GLN A 250 -18.46 -40.89 36.56
CA GLN A 250 -19.52 -41.70 35.93
C GLN A 250 -19.10 -42.18 34.54
N GLU A 251 -18.98 -43.51 34.43
CA GLU A 251 -18.85 -44.28 33.20
C GLU A 251 -20.12 -44.13 32.32
N HIS A 252 -19.99 -43.90 31.01
CA HIS A 252 -20.18 -44.91 29.96
C HIS A 252 -20.15 -44.29 28.55
N ASP A 253 -19.55 -45.08 27.65
CA ASP A 253 -19.76 -45.19 26.20
C ASP A 253 -19.00 -44.30 25.20
N ALA A 254 -18.58 -44.98 24.13
CA ALA A 254 -17.47 -44.65 23.25
C ALA A 254 -17.82 -43.69 22.10
N VAL A 255 -17.16 -42.54 22.06
CA VAL A 255 -16.45 -41.98 20.87
C VAL A 255 -15.27 -41.20 21.43
N THR A 256 -14.04 -41.62 21.13
CA THR A 256 -12.84 -40.84 21.45
C THR A 256 -12.78 -39.63 20.50
N GLU A 257 -13.63 -38.63 20.72
CA GLU A 257 -13.31 -37.27 20.32
C GLU A 257 -12.09 -36.86 21.13
N LEU A 258 -11.01 -36.51 20.43
CA LEU A 258 -9.80 -35.98 21.03
C LEU A 258 -10.19 -34.64 21.70
N ARG A 259 -10.51 -34.67 23.00
CA ARG A 259 -10.91 -33.49 23.77
C ARG A 259 -9.77 -32.48 23.73
N THR A 260 -9.84 -31.52 22.82
CA THR A 260 -8.90 -30.41 22.73
C THR A 260 -9.08 -29.53 23.95
N SER A 261 -7.98 -29.07 24.55
CA SER A 261 -8.08 -28.11 25.64
C SER A 261 -8.69 -26.79 25.13
N PRO A 262 -9.42 -26.05 25.98
CA PRO A 262 -10.01 -24.75 25.61
C PRO A 262 -8.97 -23.77 25.04
N LEU A 263 -7.71 -23.90 25.51
CA LEU A 263 -6.57 -23.13 25.05
C LEU A 263 -6.17 -23.49 23.61
N MET A 264 -6.13 -24.78 23.26
CA MET A 264 -5.82 -25.26 21.91
C MET A 264 -6.82 -24.70 20.87
N GLU A 265 -8.09 -24.59 21.25
CA GLU A 265 -9.17 -24.07 20.39
C GLU A 265 -9.12 -22.54 20.23
N ALA A 266 -8.62 -21.82 21.24
CA ALA A 266 -8.45 -20.37 21.20
C ALA A 266 -7.16 -19.93 20.47
N LEU A 267 -6.18 -20.83 20.30
CA LEU A 267 -4.87 -20.52 19.72
C LEU A 267 -4.91 -19.78 18.37
N PRO A 268 -5.78 -20.14 17.39
CA PRO A 268 -5.85 -19.41 16.13
C PRO A 268 -6.32 -17.95 16.29
N LEU A 269 -7.18 -17.68 17.28
CA LEU A 269 -7.63 -16.32 17.61
C LEU A 269 -6.52 -15.50 18.26
N PHE A 270 -5.80 -16.09 19.21
CA PHE A 270 -4.62 -15.46 19.82
C PHE A 270 -3.55 -15.15 18.78
N SER A 271 -3.31 -16.08 17.85
CA SER A 271 -2.37 -15.90 16.74
C SER A 271 -2.80 -14.74 15.84
N ALA A 272 -4.06 -14.71 15.39
CA ALA A 272 -4.58 -13.64 14.55
C ALA A 272 -4.52 -12.26 15.24
N ALA A 273 -4.90 -12.18 16.51
CA ALA A 273 -4.83 -10.94 17.27
C ALA A 273 -3.39 -10.47 17.51
N SER A 274 -2.46 -11.39 17.76
CA SER A 274 -1.04 -11.09 17.90
C SER A 274 -0.42 -10.61 16.58
N MET A 275 -0.80 -11.22 15.45
CA MET A 275 -0.41 -10.75 14.12
C MET A 275 -0.95 -9.34 13.86
N LEU A 276 -2.20 -9.04 14.22
CA LEU A 276 -2.76 -7.69 14.07
C LEU A 276 -1.99 -6.66 14.91
N LEU A 277 -1.61 -7.00 16.15
CA LEU A 277 -0.77 -6.14 16.99
C LEU A 277 0.62 -5.90 16.37
N GLU A 278 1.21 -6.94 15.79
CA GLU A 278 2.49 -6.84 15.07
C GLU A 278 2.36 -5.94 13.84
N VAL A 279 1.27 -6.04 13.07
CA VAL A 279 0.99 -5.13 11.95
C VAL A 279 0.94 -3.67 12.42
N CYS A 280 0.30 -3.39 13.57
CA CYS A 280 0.27 -2.05 14.16
C CYS A 280 1.68 -1.55 14.51
N ALA A 281 2.52 -2.39 15.12
CA ALA A 281 3.91 -2.06 15.41
C ALA A 281 4.73 -1.77 14.14
N ARG A 282 4.45 -2.46 13.02
CA ARG A 282 5.09 -2.17 11.73
C ARG A 282 4.53 -0.92 11.06
N ALA A 283 3.26 -0.58 11.28
CA ALA A 283 2.68 0.67 10.79
C ALA A 283 3.34 1.89 11.43
N GLU A 284 3.70 1.83 12.72
CA GLU A 284 4.49 2.89 13.38
C GLU A 284 5.83 3.16 12.68
N LEU A 285 6.50 2.11 12.17
CA LEU A 285 7.72 2.28 11.37
C LEU A 285 7.44 2.99 10.04
N VAL A 286 6.27 2.77 9.44
CA VAL A 286 5.84 3.49 8.23
C VAL A 286 5.61 4.96 8.55
N ILE A 287 4.93 5.27 9.65
CA ILE A 287 4.69 6.64 10.11
C ILE A 287 6.01 7.37 10.34
N GLY A 288 6.94 6.78 11.12
CA GLY A 288 8.25 7.39 11.37
C GLY A 288 9.08 7.59 10.09
N ALA A 289 8.98 6.67 9.12
CA ALA A 289 9.62 6.85 7.82
C ALA A 289 8.99 7.99 7.01
N VAL A 290 7.66 8.14 7.05
CA VAL A 290 6.93 9.25 6.41
C VAL A 290 7.28 10.59 7.07
N GLU A 291 7.38 10.65 8.40
CA GLU A 291 7.83 11.85 9.12
C GLU A 291 9.28 12.21 8.75
N THR A 292 10.16 11.22 8.66
CA THR A 292 11.54 11.41 8.20
C THR A 292 11.59 11.92 6.77
N LEU A 293 10.73 11.40 5.88
CA LEU A 293 10.58 11.92 4.52
C LEU A 293 10.07 13.37 4.55
N ALA A 294 9.02 13.67 5.29
CA ALA A 294 8.40 14.99 5.39
C ALA A 294 9.34 16.05 5.98
N THR A 295 10.22 15.64 6.89
CA THR A 295 11.29 16.49 7.44
C THR A 295 12.40 16.74 6.44
N THR A 296 12.93 15.69 5.83
CA THR A 296 14.02 15.80 4.86
C THR A 296 13.59 16.55 3.59
N ALA A 297 12.37 16.29 3.11
CA ALA A 297 11.81 16.90 1.90
C ALA A 297 11.11 18.24 2.16
N ARG A 298 11.10 18.74 3.42
CA ARG A 298 10.51 20.03 3.81
C ARG A 298 9.04 20.17 3.40
N PHE A 299 8.24 19.15 3.70
CA PHE A 299 6.79 19.22 3.51
C PHE A 299 6.21 20.41 4.27
N LYS A 300 5.24 21.10 3.64
CA LYS A 300 4.57 22.26 4.24
C LYS A 300 3.66 21.80 5.39
N LYS A 301 3.35 22.67 6.34
CA LYS A 301 2.25 22.37 7.28
C LYS A 301 0.92 22.46 6.51
N ALA A 302 -0.02 21.57 6.77
CA ALA A 302 -1.36 21.70 6.19
C ALA A 302 -2.02 22.97 6.73
N ASP A 303 -2.44 23.87 5.85
CA ASP A 303 -3.26 25.02 6.22
C ASP A 303 -4.65 24.51 6.60
N HIS A 304 -5.09 24.82 7.82
CA HIS A 304 -6.36 24.32 8.37
C HIS A 304 -7.61 24.96 7.74
N ASP A 305 -7.46 25.91 6.81
CA ASP A 305 -8.55 26.79 6.36
C ASP A 305 -9.10 26.51 4.96
N GLU A 306 -8.46 25.67 4.13
CA GLU A 306 -8.86 25.51 2.72
C GLU A 306 -9.88 24.37 2.47
N LYS A 307 -10.65 23.97 3.49
CA LYS A 307 -11.76 23.01 3.33
C LYS A 307 -13.16 23.61 3.60
N ALA A 308 -13.25 24.91 3.92
CA ALA A 308 -14.53 25.59 4.12
C ALA A 308 -15.01 26.40 2.90
N ALA A 309 -14.20 26.54 1.84
CA ALA A 309 -14.48 27.47 0.74
C ALA A 309 -15.09 26.83 -0.53
N LEU A 310 -15.39 25.52 -0.54
CA LEU A 310 -15.94 24.85 -1.74
C LEU A 310 -17.44 24.50 -1.68
N ASP A 311 -18.13 24.82 -0.57
CA ASP A 311 -19.57 24.53 -0.42
C ASP A 311 -20.46 25.79 -0.33
N THR A 312 -19.99 26.97 -0.77
CA THR A 312 -20.87 28.15 -0.83
C THR A 312 -20.45 29.09 -1.96
N GLU A 313 -20.97 28.83 -3.16
CA GLU A 313 -21.59 29.82 -4.07
C GLU A 313 -21.77 29.19 -5.46
N ALA A 314 -22.99 28.72 -5.73
CA ALA A 314 -23.52 28.69 -7.08
C ALA A 314 -24.64 29.76 -7.11
N PRO A 315 -24.51 30.85 -7.89
CA PRO A 315 -25.59 31.81 -8.03
C PRO A 315 -26.70 31.19 -8.88
N VAL A 316 -27.91 31.20 -8.34
CA VAL A 316 -29.15 30.82 -9.02
C VAL A 316 -29.41 31.79 -10.19
N PRO A 317 -29.63 31.35 -11.43
CA PRO A 317 -29.99 32.24 -12.52
C PRO A 317 -31.42 32.75 -12.32
N ALA A 318 -31.57 34.08 -12.30
CA ALA A 318 -32.85 34.77 -12.16
C ALA A 318 -33.79 34.44 -13.34
N ALA A 319 -35.00 34.01 -13.01
CA ALA A 319 -36.10 33.81 -13.94
C ALA A 319 -36.57 35.17 -14.50
N SER A 320 -36.54 35.29 -15.83
CA SER A 320 -37.17 36.35 -16.61
C SER A 320 -38.71 36.25 -16.45
N ALA A 321 -39.28 37.10 -15.59
CA ALA A 321 -40.71 37.30 -15.50
C ALA A 321 -41.21 38.12 -16.71
N GLY A 322 -42.29 37.64 -17.32
CA GLY A 322 -42.92 38.23 -18.50
C GLY A 322 -43.52 39.61 -18.27
N ASN A 323 -43.55 40.37 -19.35
CA ASN A 323 -44.34 41.60 -19.49
C ASN A 323 -45.81 41.25 -19.78
N PRO A 324 -46.76 41.90 -19.09
CA PRO A 324 -48.05 42.21 -19.66
C PRO A 324 -48.19 43.72 -19.94
N VAL A 325 -48.49 44.01 -21.20
CA VAL A 325 -49.51 44.94 -21.71
C VAL A 325 -50.13 45.92 -20.69
N ASP A 326 -50.05 47.24 -20.96
CA ASP A 326 -51.27 48.07 -21.12
C ASP A 326 -51.02 49.50 -21.68
N ALA A 327 -51.87 49.81 -22.66
CA ALA A 327 -52.49 51.08 -23.08
C ALA A 327 -51.83 52.46 -22.83
N HIS A 328 -51.52 53.17 -23.93
CA HIS A 328 -52.30 54.33 -24.39
C HIS A 328 -51.94 54.74 -25.82
#